data_AF-A0A2D9SS50-F1
#
_entry.id   AF-A0A2D9SS50-F1
#
_cell.length_a   1.000
_cell.length_b   1.000
_cell.length_c   1.000
_cell.angle_alpha   90.00
_cell.angle_beta   90.00
_cell.angle_gamma   90.00
#
_symmetry.space_group_name_H-M   'P 1'
#
loop_
_entity.id
_entity.type
_entity.pdbx_description
1 polymer ?
#
loop_
_entity_poly.entity_id
_entity_poly.type
_entity_poly.pdbx_seq_one_letter_code
_entity_poly.pdbx_strand_id
1 'polypeptide(L)'
;MRVHLTNKTRQDHLQKTVLLDSLTGIPNRRELERVLEVEWRRAIYSQLPLTVTLFDVDHFKNYNDTYGHQSGDQSLIQVTIALRDALRRDSDFVARYGGEVF
;
A
#
# COMPACT_ATOMS: atom_id res chain seq x y z
N MET A 1 -33.82 5.97 -21.41
CA MET A 1 -32.64 5.22 -20.93
C MET A 1 -31.36 6.04 -21.14
N ARG A 2 -31.08 7.05 -20.28
CA ARG A 2 -29.84 7.87 -20.37
C ARG A 2 -29.36 8.47 -19.04
N VAL A 3 -30.05 8.18 -17.92
CA VAL A 3 -29.76 8.78 -16.60
C VAL A 3 -28.85 7.89 -15.74
N HIS A 4 -28.70 6.60 -16.09
CA HIS A 4 -27.94 5.65 -15.30
C HIS A 4 -26.43 5.65 -15.60
N LEU A 5 -26.04 5.96 -16.84
CA LEU A 5 -24.63 5.98 -17.26
C LEU A 5 -23.87 7.18 -16.66
N THR A 6 -24.50 8.35 -16.62
CA THR A 6 -23.91 9.59 -16.08
C THR A 6 -23.66 9.55 -14.58
N ASN A 7 -24.49 8.85 -13.79
CA ASN A 7 -24.24 8.67 -12.37
C ASN A 7 -23.03 7.77 -12.11
N LYS A 8 -22.85 6.71 -12.89
CA LYS A 8 -21.69 5.82 -12.77
C LYS A 8 -20.39 6.56 -13.11
N THR A 9 -20.34 7.25 -14.24
CA THR A 9 -19.16 8.03 -14.66
C THR A 9 -18.84 9.21 -13.72
N ARG A 10 -19.86 9.81 -13.09
CA ARG A 10 -19.67 10.86 -12.07
C ARG A 10 -19.22 10.30 -10.73
N GLN A 11 -19.65 9.09 -10.37
CA GLN A 11 -19.20 8.36 -9.18
C GLN A 11 -17.76 7.86 -9.35
N ASP A 12 -17.37 7.46 -10.57
CA ASP A 12 -16.00 7.09 -10.93
C ASP A 12 -15.03 8.29 -10.91
N HIS A 13 -15.50 9.51 -11.22
CA HIS A 13 -14.71 10.76 -11.07
C HIS A 13 -14.69 11.33 -9.64
N LEU A 14 -15.69 10.99 -8.81
CA LEU A 14 -15.76 11.40 -7.40
C LEU A 14 -15.10 10.41 -6.44
N GLN A 15 -14.87 9.16 -6.88
CA GLN A 15 -13.88 8.28 -6.26
C GLN A 15 -12.49 8.86 -6.56
N LYS A 16 -12.12 9.91 -5.82
CA LYS A 16 -10.72 10.27 -5.63
C LYS A 16 -9.98 8.97 -5.38
N THR A 17 -9.08 8.60 -6.29
CA THR A 17 -8.17 7.48 -6.10
C THR A 17 -7.34 7.83 -4.87
N VAL A 18 -7.79 7.43 -3.69
CA VAL A 18 -6.99 7.57 -2.49
C VAL A 18 -5.81 6.65 -2.72
N LEU A 19 -4.62 7.23 -2.85
CA LEU A 19 -3.36 6.51 -3.07
C LEU A 19 -2.79 5.98 -1.74
N LEU A 20 -3.41 6.35 -0.62
CA LEU A 20 -3.04 5.93 0.72
C LEU A 20 -3.96 4.81 1.21
N ASP A 21 -3.40 3.90 2.00
CA ASP A 21 -4.15 2.95 2.80
C ASP A 21 -4.84 3.66 3.95
N SER A 22 -6.11 3.36 4.18
CA SER A 22 -6.95 4.11 5.12
C SER A 22 -6.61 3.85 6.59
N LEU A 23 -5.98 2.72 6.91
CA LEU A 23 -5.58 2.40 8.29
C LEU A 23 -4.20 2.97 8.62
N THR A 24 -3.23 2.73 7.74
CA THR A 24 -1.81 2.99 8.01
C THR A 24 -1.33 4.34 7.47
N GLY A 25 -2.05 4.92 6.50
CA GLY A 25 -1.69 6.19 5.88
C GLY A 25 -0.42 6.15 5.02
N ILE A 26 0.17 4.99 4.76
CA ILE A 26 1.19 4.79 3.71
C ILE A 26 0.52 4.56 2.35
N PRO A 27 1.27 4.66 1.24
CA PRO A 27 0.80 4.23 -0.06
C PRO A 27 0.11 2.86 -0.03
N ASN A 28 -0.96 2.70 -0.79
CA ASN A 28 -1.62 1.41 -0.96
C ASN A 28 -1.07 0.66 -2.18
N ARG A 29 -1.54 -0.58 -2.36
CA ARG A 29 -1.20 -1.42 -3.51
C ARG A 29 -1.30 -0.71 -4.87
N ARG A 30 -2.32 0.13 -5.08
CA ARG A 30 -2.48 0.82 -6.37
C ARG A 30 -1.35 1.82 -6.62
N GLU A 31 -0.94 2.53 -5.58
CA GLU A 31 0.20 3.44 -5.68
C GLU A 31 1.53 2.68 -5.82
N LEU A 32 1.67 1.52 -5.15
CA LEU A 32 2.80 0.62 -5.38
C LEU A 32 2.90 0.18 -6.84
N GLU A 33 1.80 -0.30 -7.43
CA GLU A 33 1.78 -0.74 -8.83
C GLU A 33 2.21 0.40 -9.78
N ARG A 34 1.74 1.64 -9.51
CA ARG A 34 2.13 2.83 -10.28
C ARG A 34 3.62 3.16 -10.14
N VAL A 35 4.16 3.13 -8.92
CA VAL A 35 5.58 3.44 -8.66
C VAL A 35 6.48 2.35 -9.23
N LEU A 36 6.08 1.09 -9.08
CA LEU A 36 6.83 -0.05 -9.59
C LEU A 36 6.97 -0.01 -11.11
N GLU A 37 5.92 0.39 -11.84
CA GLU A 37 6.00 0.56 -13.29
C GLU A 37 7.03 1.63 -13.69
N VAL A 38 7.09 2.74 -12.96
CA VAL A 38 8.04 3.83 -13.21
C VAL A 38 9.47 3.39 -12.90
N GLU A 39 9.70 2.82 -11.72
CA GLU A 39 11.04 2.39 -11.29
C GLU A 39 11.56 1.20 -12.11
N TRP A 40 10.69 0.31 -12.59
CA TRP A 40 11.06 -0.76 -13.52
C TRP A 40 11.64 -0.21 -14.82
N ARG A 41 10.97 0.77 -15.45
CA ARG A 41 11.47 1.41 -16.67
C ARG A 41 12.78 2.16 -16.40
N ARG A 42 12.87 2.84 -15.26
CA ARG A 42 14.09 3.56 -14.83
C ARG A 42 15.27 2.62 -14.64
N ALA A 43 15.06 1.47 -14.02
CA ALA A 43 16.08 0.44 -13.79
C ALA A 43 16.63 -0.11 -15.12
N ILE A 44 15.74 -0.41 -16.07
CA ILE A 44 16.14 -0.84 -17.43
C ILE A 44 16.98 0.24 -18.12
N TYR A 45 16.52 1.49 -18.10
CA TYR A 45 17.22 2.58 -18.78
C TYR A 45 18.60 2.87 -18.15
N SER A 46 18.66 2.85 -16.81
CA SER A 46 19.86 3.20 -16.06
C SER A 46 20.83 2.03 -15.90
N GLN A 47 20.43 0.81 -16.31
CA GLN A 47 21.18 -0.44 -16.09
C GLN A 47 21.54 -0.66 -14.60
N LEU A 48 20.63 -0.26 -13.71
CA LEU A 48 20.79 -0.42 -12.25
C LEU A 48 19.79 -1.45 -11.73
N PRO A 49 20.17 -2.25 -10.72
CA PRO A 49 19.28 -3.26 -10.15
C PRO A 49 18.12 -2.60 -9.39
N LEU A 50 16.92 -3.15 -9.57
CA LEU A 50 15.74 -2.85 -8.75
C LEU A 50 15.47 -4.04 -7.83
N THR A 51 15.33 -3.79 -6.53
CA THR A 51 14.96 -4.79 -5.54
C THR A 51 13.54 -4.52 -5.06
N VAL A 52 12.72 -5.58 -4.98
CA VAL A 52 11.37 -5.53 -4.44
C VAL A 52 11.26 -6.61 -3.38
N THR A 53 10.68 -6.26 -2.24
CA THR A 53 10.40 -7.20 -1.15
C THR A 53 8.93 -7.10 -0.82
N LEU A 54 8.25 -8.25 -0.80
CA LEU A 54 6.90 -8.40 -0.31
C LEU A 54 6.99 -9.27 0.95
N PHE A 55 6.43 -8.80 2.06
CA PHE A 55 6.47 -9.55 3.31
C PHE A 55 5.15 -9.47 4.07
N ASP A 56 4.96 -10.44 4.95
CA ASP A 56 3.74 -10.65 5.73
C ASP A 56 4.06 -10.52 7.22
N VAL A 57 3.12 -10.04 8.03
CA VAL A 57 3.26 -10.05 9.49
C VAL A 57 2.89 -11.43 10.02
N ASP A 58 3.91 -12.19 10.41
CA ASP A 58 3.73 -13.56 10.89
C ASP A 58 2.70 -13.69 12.02
N HIS A 59 1.87 -14.73 11.94
CA HIS A 59 0.86 -15.08 12.94
C HIS A 59 -0.19 -13.99 13.22
N PHE A 60 -0.40 -13.04 12.30
CA PHE A 60 -1.33 -11.92 12.50
C PHE A 60 -2.76 -12.36 12.85
N LYS A 61 -3.25 -13.44 12.24
CA LYS A 61 -4.56 -14.02 12.60
C LYS A 61 -4.62 -14.44 14.07
N ASN A 62 -3.62 -15.19 14.56
CA ASN A 62 -3.59 -15.65 15.95
C ASN A 62 -3.50 -14.47 16.92
N TYR A 63 -2.75 -13.43 16.55
CA TYR A 63 -2.68 -12.19 17.32
C TYR A 63 -4.06 -11.51 17.41
N ASN A 64 -4.77 -11.37 16.29
CA ASN A 64 -6.14 -10.84 16.26
C ASN A 64 -7.11 -11.69 17.08
N ASP A 65 -7.03 -13.01 16.96
CA ASP A 65 -7.91 -13.93 17.70
C ASP A 65 -7.65 -13.85 19.21
N THR A 66 -6.43 -13.49 19.63
CA THR A 66 -6.04 -13.36 21.04
C THR A 66 -6.34 -11.97 21.63
N TYR A 67 -6.06 -10.90 20.88
CA TYR A 67 -6.07 -9.51 21.38
C TYR A 67 -7.12 -8.60 20.74
N GLY A 68 -7.89 -9.13 19.79
CA GLY A 68 -8.92 -8.41 19.04
C GLY A 68 -8.38 -7.57 17.87
N HIS A 69 -9.25 -7.33 16.88
CA HIS A 69 -8.90 -6.61 15.65
C HIS A 69 -8.36 -5.21 15.87
N GLN A 70 -8.86 -4.48 16.88
CA GLN A 70 -8.35 -3.14 17.20
C GLN A 70 -6.86 -3.17 17.58
N SER A 71 -6.44 -4.20 18.32
CA SER A 71 -5.03 -4.41 18.68
C SER A 71 -4.20 -4.78 17.46
N GLY A 72 -4.74 -5.59 16.55
CA GLY A 72 -4.11 -5.89 15.26
C GLY A 72 -3.91 -4.65 14.42
N ASP A 73 -4.93 -3.80 14.30
CA ASP A 73 -4.85 -2.53 13.59
C ASP A 73 -3.74 -1.64 14.15
N GLN A 74 -3.63 -1.54 15.47
CA GLN A 74 -2.53 -0.82 16.12
C GLN A 74 -1.16 -1.42 15.80
N SER A 75 -1.03 -2.76 15.79
CA SER A 75 0.24 -3.40 15.44
C SER A 75 0.67 -3.12 13.99
N LEU A 76 -0.27 -3.07 13.03
CA LEU A 76 0.03 -2.71 11.64
C LEU A 76 0.48 -1.24 11.51
N ILE A 77 -0.09 -0.34 12.32
CA ILE A 77 0.38 1.05 12.43
C ILE A 77 1.82 1.09 12.99
N GLN A 78 2.14 0.29 14.01
CA GLN A 78 3.50 0.22 14.56
C GLN A 78 4.51 -0.34 13.56
N VAL A 79 4.15 -1.39 12.81
CA VAL A 79 4.95 -1.93 11.70
C VAL A 79 5.23 -0.83 10.67
N THR A 80 4.21 -0.04 10.32
CA THR A 80 4.36 1.09 9.39
C THR A 80 5.37 2.13 9.86
N ILE A 81 5.36 2.47 11.15
CA ILE A 81 6.33 3.41 11.75
C ILE A 81 7.74 2.83 11.65
N ALA A 82 7.93 1.57 12.07
CA ALA A 82 9.23 0.89 12.02
C ALA A 82 9.80 0.82 10.60
N LEU A 83 8.94 0.57 9.60
CA LEU A 83 9.35 0.56 8.19
C LEU A 83 9.81 1.94 7.73
N ARG A 84 9.05 3.00 8.03
CA ARG A 84 9.41 4.38 7.66
C ARG A 84 10.76 4.79 8.25
N ASP A 85 11.03 4.43 9.49
CA ASP A 85 12.30 4.73 10.18
C ASP A 85 13.48 3.91 9.63
N ALA A 86 13.20 2.76 8.99
CA ALA A 86 14.22 1.90 8.41
C ALA A 86 14.64 2.33 6.98
N LEU A 87 13.79 3.07 6.25
CA LEU A 87 14.12 3.58 4.92
C LEU A 87 15.19 4.67 5.01
N ARG A 88 16.20 4.62 4.13
CA ARG A 88 17.39 5.48 4.21
C ARG A 88 17.63 6.32 2.96
N ARG A 89 17.03 5.94 1.83
CA ARG A 89 17.22 6.61 0.53
C ARG A 89 15.93 7.27 0.09
N ASP A 90 16.05 8.38 -0.63
CA ASP A 90 14.88 9.07 -1.21
C ASP A 90 14.11 8.21 -2.23
N SER A 91 14.77 7.19 -2.80
CA SER A 91 14.17 6.23 -3.71
C SER A 91 13.51 5.04 -3.00
N ASP A 92 13.71 4.89 -1.69
CA ASP A 92 13.08 3.79 -0.95
C ASP A 92 11.57 4.07 -0.86
N PHE A 93 10.78 3.03 -1.08
CA PHE A 93 9.34 3.14 -1.15
C PHE A 93 8.70 1.98 -0.38
N VAL A 94 7.67 2.31 0.41
CA VAL A 94 6.88 1.32 1.16
C VAL A 94 5.40 1.56 0.92
N ALA A 95 4.66 0.47 0.77
CA ALA A 95 3.22 0.48 0.65
C ALA A 95 2.63 -0.64 1.52
N ARG A 96 1.33 -0.56 1.76
CA ARG A 96 0.57 -1.71 2.25
C ARG A 96 -0.07 -2.42 1.07
N TYR A 97 0.37 -3.65 0.80
CA TYR A 97 -0.18 -4.45 -0.28
C TYR A 97 -1.62 -4.90 0.00
N GLY A 98 -1.94 -5.22 1.26
CA GLY A 98 -3.29 -5.51 1.72
C GLY A 98 -3.30 -6.48 2.91
N GLY A 99 -4.28 -6.33 3.81
CA GLY A 99 -4.30 -7.12 5.04
C GLY A 99 -3.05 -6.87 5.88
N GLU A 100 -2.33 -7.92 6.21
CA GLU A 100 -1.07 -7.95 6.95
C GLU A 100 0.17 -7.88 6.06
N VAL A 101 -0.02 -7.79 4.74
CA VAL A 101 1.06 -7.79 3.74
C VAL A 101 1.45 -6.36 3.39
N PHE A 102 2.76 -6.12 3.36
CA PHE A 102 3.41 -4.87 2.95
C PHE A 102 4.20 -5.10 1.67
#